data_AF-A0A9N9XYV7-F1
#
_entry.id   AF-A0A9N9XYV7-F1
#
_cell.length_a   1.000
_cell.length_b   1.000
_cell.length_c   1.000
_cell.angle_alpha   90.00
_cell.angle_beta   90.00
_cell.angle_gamma   90.00
#
_symmetry.space_group_name_H-M   'P 1'
#
loop_
_entity.id
_entity.type
_entity.pdbx_description
1 polymer ?
#
loop_
_entity_poly.entity_id
_entity_poly.type
_entity_poly.pdbx_seq_one_letter_code
_entity_poly.pdbx_strand_id
1 'polypeptide(L)' 'MSSSQDKQGKFHVEDKVYANSSGRGLLGPYLVSSITSDGEYVLCNEDGTKVEGGKTFKETELEHAP' A
#
# COMPACT_ATOMS: atom_id res chain seq x y z
N MET A 1 10.84 -12.99 -26.27
CA MET A 1 9.69 -12.99 -25.35
C MET A 1 10.06 -12.07 -24.21
N SER A 2 9.60 -10.81 -24.32
CA SER A 2 8.68 -10.22 -23.34
C SER A 2 9.24 -10.21 -21.92
N SER A 3 9.80 -9.07 -21.53
CA SER A 3 9.58 -8.50 -20.20
C SER A 3 9.63 -7.00 -20.38
N SER A 4 8.60 -6.43 -21.03
CA SER A 4 8.18 -5.09 -20.65
C SER A 4 7.83 -5.25 -19.18
N GLN A 5 8.76 -4.93 -18.29
CA GLN A 5 8.43 -4.78 -16.88
C GLN A 5 7.65 -3.48 -16.82
N ASP A 6 6.37 -3.59 -17.22
CA ASP A 6 5.30 -2.78 -16.68
C ASP A 6 5.56 -2.80 -15.20
N LYS A 7 6.00 -1.66 -14.69
CA LYS A 7 6.33 -1.49 -13.29
C LYS A 7 5.02 -1.64 -12.53
N GLN A 8 4.65 -2.88 -12.27
CA GLN A 8 3.55 -3.26 -11.41
C GLN A 8 4.17 -3.32 -10.05
N GLY A 9 3.80 -2.35 -9.22
CA GLY A 9 4.26 -2.27 -7.84
C GLY A 9 4.06 -3.59 -7.10
N LYS A 10 4.83 -3.80 -6.02
CA LYS A 10 4.84 -5.02 -5.21
C LYS A 10 3.45 -5.41 -4.65
N PHE A 11 2.56 -4.43 -4.49
CA PHE A 11 1.24 -4.61 -3.91
C PHE A 11 0.14 -4.29 -4.93
N HIS A 12 -0.99 -4.99 -4.82
CA HIS A 12 -2.17 -4.79 -5.65
C HIS A 12 -3.31 -4.19 -4.84
N VAL A 13 -4.28 -3.59 -5.51
CA VAL A 13 -5.53 -3.14 -4.87
C VAL A 13 -6.19 -4.34 -4.18
N GLU A 14 -6.72 -4.11 -2.98
CA GLU A 14 -7.25 -5.10 -2.03
C GLU A 14 -6.22 -5.96 -1.29
N ASP A 15 -4.91 -5.82 -1.56
CA ASP A 15 -3.90 -6.50 -0.75
C ASP A 15 -3.88 -5.96 0.68
N LYS A 16 -3.74 -6.87 1.65
CA LYS A 16 -3.51 -6.52 3.06
C LYS A 16 -2.05 -6.18 3.31
N VAL A 17 -1.81 -4.99 3.81
CA VAL A 17 -0.48 -4.46 4.11
C VAL A 17 -0.46 -3.80 5.48
N TYR A 18 0.71 -3.79 6.10
CA TYR A 18 1.02 -2.96 7.26
C TYR A 18 1.79 -1.74 6.82
N ALA A 19 1.38 -0.57 7.30
CA ALA A 19 2.06 0.69 7.04
C ALA A 19 3.03 1.04 8.18
N ASN A 20 4.31 1.20 7.87
CA ASN A 20 5.32 1.70 8.80
C ASN A 20 5.55 3.20 8.56
N SER A 21 4.68 4.04 9.14
CA SER A 21 4.87 5.48 9.02
C SER A 21 5.90 5.96 10.03
N SER A 22 7.12 6.22 9.53
CA SER A 22 8.19 6.93 10.24
C SER A 22 8.59 6.34 11.60
N GLY A 23 8.60 5.01 11.74
CA GLY A 23 9.09 4.35 12.95
C GLY A 23 8.10 4.36 14.13
N ARG A 24 6.84 4.71 13.90
CA ARG A 24 5.77 4.60 14.91
C ARG A 24 5.27 3.16 15.11
N GLY A 25 5.86 2.20 14.40
CA GLY A 25 5.43 0.80 14.37
C GLY A 25 4.59 0.47 13.14
N LEU A 26 4.32 -0.82 12.95
CA LEU A 26 3.45 -1.32 11.88
C LEU A 26 1.99 -1.00 12.24
N LEU A 27 1.37 -0.14 11.44
CA LEU A 27 -0.04 0.22 11.53
C LEU A 27 -0.84 -0.66 10.56
N GLY A 28 -1.93 -1.27 11.02
CA GLY A 28 -2.81 -2.08 10.18
C GLY A 28 -3.41 -3.29 10.92
N PRO A 29 -3.94 -4.28 10.17
CA PRO A 29 -3.84 -4.42 8.71
C PRO A 29 -4.69 -3.40 7.96
N TYR A 30 -4.14 -2.85 6.89
CA TYR A 30 -4.85 -1.98 5.95
C TYR A 30 -4.95 -2.65 4.59
N LEU A 31 -5.92 -2.21 3.78
CA LEU A 31 -6.12 -2.66 2.42
C LEU A 31 -5.58 -1.60 1.46
N VAL A 32 -4.92 -2.03 0.38
CA VAL A 32 -4.56 -1.12 -0.70
C VAL A 32 -5.85 -0.68 -1.41
N SER A 33 -6.22 0.58 -1.27
CA SER A 33 -7.40 1.15 -1.91
C SER A 33 -7.16 1.49 -3.38
N SER A 34 -5.98 2.02 -3.70
CA SER A 34 -5.62 2.44 -5.06
C SER A 34 -4.11 2.59 -5.20
N ILE A 35 -3.60 2.47 -6.42
CA ILE A 35 -2.20 2.70 -6.76
C ILE A 35 -2.14 4.00 -7.54
N THR A 36 -1.55 5.03 -6.95
CA THR A 36 -1.47 6.37 -7.56
C THR A 36 -0.28 6.48 -8.50
N SER A 37 0.85 5.89 -8.12
CA SER A 37 2.08 5.89 -8.91
C SER A 37 2.86 4.61 -8.63
N ASP A 38 3.91 4.39 -9.40
CA ASP A 38 4.89 3.34 -9.15
C ASP A 38 5.45 3.39 -7.73
N GLY A 39 5.09 2.37 -6.92
CA GLY A 39 5.50 2.29 -5.52
C GLY A 39 4.81 3.27 -4.60
N GLU A 40 3.66 3.84 -4.99
CA GLU A 40 2.86 4.78 -4.22
C GLU A 40 1.41 4.32 -4.12
N TYR A 41 0.99 3.98 -2.91
CA TYR A 41 -0.27 3.29 -2.62
C TYR A 41 -1.12 4.09 -1.65
N VAL A 42 -2.40 4.19 -1.94
CA VAL A 42 -3.40 4.73 -1.01
C VAL A 42 -3.98 3.57 -0.24
N LEU A 43 -4.01 3.66 1.08
CA LEU A 43 -4.56 2.62 1.95
C LEU A 43 -5.94 2.99 2.48
N CYS A 44 -6.78 2.00 2.73
CA CYS A 44 -7.99 2.10 3.50
C CYS A 44 -8.02 1.07 4.64
N ASN A 45 -8.81 1.33 5.67
CA ASN A 45 -9.16 0.31 6.66
C ASN A 45 -10.20 -0.66 6.08
N GLU A 46 -10.54 -1.71 6.84
CA GLU A 46 -11.55 -2.71 6.42
C GLU A 46 -12.94 -2.08 6.20
N ASP A 47 -13.27 -0.95 6.82
CA ASP A 47 -14.50 -0.19 6.58
C ASP A 47 -14.46 0.67 5.29
N GLY A 48 -13.36 0.65 4.54
CA GLY A 48 -13.19 1.45 3.31
C GLY A 48 -12.86 2.93 3.55
N THR A 49 -12.61 3.32 4.80
CA THR A 49 -12.14 4.66 5.17
C THR A 49 -10.65 4.79 4.87
N LYS A 50 -10.27 5.84 4.14
CA LYS A 50 -8.88 6.09 3.76
C LYS A 50 -8.01 6.40 4.98
N VAL A 51 -6.86 5.74 5.07
CA VAL A 51 -5.87 5.95 6.13
C VAL A 51 -5.27 7.35 6.00
N GLU A 52 -5.09 8.06 7.11
CA GLU A 52 -4.49 9.41 7.14
C GLU A 52 -5.18 10.39 6.16
N GLY A 53 -6.49 10.24 5.94
CA GLY A 53 -7.26 11.09 5.03
C GLY A 53 -7.03 10.83 3.54
N GLY A 54 -6.46 9.68 3.18
CA GLY A 54 -6.08 9.36 1.79
C GLY A 54 -4.65 9.73 1.47
N LYS A 55 -3.78 9.73 2.48
CA LYS A 55 -2.34 9.84 2.28
C LYS A 55 -1.83 8.65 1.45
N THR A 56 -0.85 8.93 0.62
CA THR A 56 -0.12 7.94 -0.15
C THR A 56 1.07 7.42 0.66
N PHE A 57 1.23 6.11 0.68
CA PHE A 57 2.32 5.39 1.32
C PHE A 57 3.26 4.84 0.27
N LYS A 58 4.57 4.89 0.54
CA LYS A 58 5.55 4.31 -0.37
C LYS A 58 5.62 2.80 -0.17
N GLU A 59 5.98 2.06 -1.22
CA GLU A 59 6.23 0.63 -1.15
C GLU A 59 7.18 0.23 -0.02
N THR A 60 8.21 1.05 0.20
CA THR A 60 9.21 0.84 1.25
C THR A 60 8.68 1.05 2.66
N GLU A 61 7.55 1.73 2.79
CA GLU A 61 6.83 1.95 4.04
C GLU A 61 5.72 0.91 4.24
N LEU A 62 5.58 -0.05 3.32
CA LEU A 62 4.57 -1.09 3.36
C LEU A 62 5.19 -2.48 3.49
N GLU A 63 4.58 -3.30 4.32
CA GLU A 63 4.91 -4.71 4.46
C GLU A 63 3.67 -5.57 4.21
N HIS A 64 3.85 -6.77 3.63
CA HIS A 64 2.72 -7.69 3.48
C HIS A 64 2.22 -8.12 4.86
N ALA A 65 0.91 -8.07 5.05
CA ALA A 65 0.29 -8.73 6.18
C ALA A 65 0.27 -10.25 5.95
N PRO A 66 0.40 -11.06 7.02
CA PRO A 66 0.33 -12.52 6.95
C PRO A 66 -1.06 -13.04 6.63
#